data_AF-A0A3P6DSE5-F1
#
_entry.id   AF-A0A3P6DSE5-F1
#
_cell.length_a   1.000
_cell.length_b   1.000
_cell.length_c   1.000
_cell.angle_alpha   90.00
_cell.angle_beta   90.00
_cell.angle_gamma   90.00
#
_symmetry.space_group_name_H-M   'P 1'
#
loop_
_entity.id
_entity.type
_entity.pdbx_description
1 polymer ?
#
loop_
_entity_poly.entity_id
_entity_poly.type
_entity_poly.pdbx_seq_one_letter_code
_entity_poly.pdbx_strand_id
1 'polypeptide(L)' 'IRHIPVIFFTSGTMFKLASEIGKVEEIAYDPKVSHTKDYISALVKFNVNNPAKAARKFNMPEGDTVTIEF' A
#
# COMPACT_ATOMS: atom_id res chain seq x y z
N ILE A 1 4.91 -2.07 1.03
CA ILE A 1 3.96 -2.64 0.03
C ILE A 1 4.68 -2.72 -1.31
N ARG A 2 4.65 -3.88 -1.99
CA ARG A 2 5.46 -4.18 -3.20
C ARG A 2 4.58 -4.61 -4.38
N HIS A 3 5.18 -4.70 -5.56
CA HIS A 3 4.54 -5.19 -6.80
C HIS A 3 3.28 -4.42 -7.20
N ILE A 4 3.29 -3.11 -6.96
CA ILE A 4 2.22 -2.23 -7.44
C ILE A 4 2.49 -1.95 -8.92
N PRO A 5 1.53 -2.17 -9.83
CA PRO A 5 1.70 -1.77 -11.22
C PRO A 5 1.87 -0.25 -11.34
N VAL A 6 2.77 0.21 -12.23
CA VAL A 6 3.10 1.64 -12.40
C VAL A 6 1.85 2.49 -12.66
N ILE A 7 0.88 1.96 -13.40
CA ILE A 7 -0.41 2.62 -13.70
C ILE A 7 -1.23 2.96 -12.44
N PHE A 8 -0.97 2.29 -11.31
CA PHE A 8 -1.67 2.50 -10.05
C PHE A 8 -0.85 3.26 -9.01
N PHE A 9 0.32 3.79 -9.36
CA PHE A 9 1.06 4.71 -8.49
C PHE A 9 0.35 6.07 -8.45
N THR A 10 -0.68 6.13 -7.62
CA THR A 10 -1.37 7.37 -7.26
C THR A 10 -1.45 7.46 -5.74
N SER A 11 -1.47 8.68 -5.19
CA SER A 11 -1.58 8.89 -3.74
C SER A 11 -2.83 8.22 -3.16
N GLY A 12 -3.94 8.20 -3.90
CA GLY A 12 -5.18 7.54 -3.49
C GLY A 12 -5.04 6.02 -3.39
N THR A 13 -4.41 5.38 -4.38
CA THR A 13 -4.14 3.93 -4.32
C THR A 13 -3.20 3.60 -3.17
N MET A 14 -2.13 4.37 -3.00
CA MET A 14 -1.16 4.14 -1.92
C MET A 14 -1.82 4.21 -0.55
N PHE A 15 -2.70 5.21 -0.35
CA PHE A 15 -3.47 5.35 0.88
C PHE A 15 -4.42 4.19 1.10
N LYS A 16 -5.13 3.76 0.06
CA LYS A 16 -6.06 2.64 0.17
C LYS A 16 -5.35 1.34 0.52
N LEU A 17 -4.22 1.05 -0.12
CA LEU A 17 -3.41 -0.14 0.19
C LEU A 17 -2.89 -0.13 1.64
N ALA A 18 -2.36 1.01 2.10
CA ALA A 18 -1.88 1.14 3.47
C ALA A 18 -3.02 1.08 4.50
N SER A 19 -4.21 1.61 4.17
CA SER A 19 -5.39 1.58 5.04
C SER A 19 -5.91 0.17 5.31
N GLU A 20 -5.62 -0.77 4.41
CA GLU A 20 -6.00 -2.18 4.57
C GLU A 20 -5.17 -2.89 5.66
N ILE A 21 -4.02 -2.32 6.02
CA ILE A 21 -3.14 -2.80 7.09
C ILE A 21 -3.58 -2.19 8.44
N GLY A 22 -3.96 -0.90 8.44
CA GLY A 22 -4.34 -0.17 9.65
C GLY A 22 -4.57 1.31 9.39
N LYS A 23 -4.61 2.11 10.45
CA LYS A 23 -4.75 3.57 10.33
C LYS A 23 -3.44 4.16 9.79
N VAL A 24 -3.52 4.77 8.61
CA VAL A 24 -2.37 5.43 7.96
C VAL A 24 -2.09 6.76 8.64
N GLU A 25 -0.84 6.96 9.07
CA GLU A 25 -0.36 8.25 9.59
C GLU A 25 0.48 8.97 8.53
N GLU A 26 1.29 8.24 7.76
CA GLU A 26 2.15 8.81 6.72
C GLU A 26 2.34 7.84 5.55
N ILE A 27 2.50 8.38 4.34
CA ILE A 27 2.89 7.63 3.15
C ILE A 27 4.07 8.35 2.52
N ALA A 28 5.20 7.65 2.39
CA ALA A 28 6.37 8.15 1.70
C ALA A 28 6.20 7.98 0.18
N TYR A 29 5.36 8.82 -0.42
CA TYR A 29 5.12 8.86 -1.86
C TYR A 29 4.88 10.30 -2.34
N ASP A 30 5.69 10.76 -3.29
CA ASP A 30 5.53 12.05 -3.95
C ASP A 30 5.24 11.83 -5.44
N PRO A 31 4.02 12.15 -5.94
CA PRO A 31 3.66 11.96 -7.34
C PRO A 31 4.41 12.91 -8.30
N LYS A 32 5.07 13.96 -7.79
CA LYS A 32 5.85 14.90 -8.60
C LYS A 32 7.27 14.42 -8.87
N VAL A 33 7.74 13.42 -8.12
CA VAL A 33 9.06 12.83 -8.26
C VAL A 33 8.89 11.46 -8.91
N SER A 34 9.73 11.16 -9.90
CA SER A 34 9.74 9.83 -10.49
C SER A 34 10.04 8.79 -9.42
N HIS A 35 9.10 7.89 -9.19
CA HIS A 35 9.26 6.84 -8.21
C HIS A 35 10.13 5.73 -8.81
N THR A 36 11.36 5.60 -8.32
CA THR A 36 12.36 4.64 -8.85
C THR A 36 12.33 3.30 -8.13
N LYS A 37 11.56 3.18 -7.04
CA LYS A 37 11.48 1.98 -6.21
C LYS A 37 10.29 1.13 -6.62
N ASP A 38 10.43 -0.18 -6.52
CA ASP A 38 9.35 -1.16 -6.73
C ASP A 38 8.42 -1.31 -5.51
N TYR A 39 8.57 -0.43 -4.51
CA TYR A 39 7.82 -0.44 -3.26
C TYR A 39 7.48 0.96 -2.78
N ILE A 40 6.44 1.05 -1.95
CA ILE A 40 6.17 2.22 -1.11
C ILE A 40 6.31 1.89 0.37
N SER A 41 6.69 2.91 1.14
CA SER A 41 6.73 2.88 2.60
C SER A 41 5.57 3.67 3.16
N ALA A 42 4.92 3.13 4.19
CA ALA A 42 3.82 3.80 4.90
C ALA A 42 4.00 3.59 6.41
N LEU A 43 3.73 4.63 7.17
CA LEU A 43 3.63 4.57 8.63
C LEU A 43 2.17 4.30 8.98
N VAL A 44 1.93 3.16 9.64
CA VAL A 44 0.58 2.70 10.00
C VAL A 44 0.49 2.34 11.47
N LYS A 45 -0.61 2.74 12.11
CA LYS A 45 -1.03 2.27 13.44
C LYS A 45 -2.01 1.13 13.24
N PHE A 46 -1.68 -0.05 13.76
CA PHE A 46 -2.56 -1.21 13.74
C PHE A 46 -2.84 -1.71 15.15
N ASN A 47 -3.98 -2.40 15.33
CA ASN A 47 -4.38 -2.93 16.62
C ASN A 47 -3.69 -4.28 16.86
N VAL A 48 -2.85 -4.39 17.88
CA VAL A 48 -2.18 -5.66 18.25
C VAL A 48 -3.15 -6.76 18.68
N ASN A 49 -4.37 -6.43 19.11
CA ASN A 49 -5.41 -7.43 19.40
C ASN A 49 -6.03 -8.03 18.13
N ASN A 50 -5.87 -7.37 16.99
CA ASN A 50 -6.26 -7.86 15.68
C ASN A 50 -5.05 -7.70 14.74
N PRO A 51 -4.04 -8.57 14.88
CA PRO A 51 -2.76 -8.42 14.21
C PRO A 51 -2.97 -8.34 12.71
N ALA A 52 -2.15 -7.51 12.05
CA ALA A 52 -2.11 -7.49 10.61
C ALA A 52 -1.80 -8.91 10.09
N LYS A 53 -2.39 -9.30 8.96
CA LYS A 53 -2.16 -10.63 8.34
C LYS A 53 -0.91 -10.60 7.46
N ALA A 54 0.06 -11.49 7.71
CA ALA A 54 1.39 -11.49 7.06
C ALA A 54 1.37 -11.24 5.54
N ALA A 55 0.34 -11.74 4.85
CA ALA A 55 0.06 -11.33 3.48
C ALA A 55 -1.45 -11.11 3.31
N ARG A 56 -1.80 -10.12 2.48
CA ARG A 56 -3.17 -9.87 2.05
C ARG A 56 -3.22 -9.57 0.56
N LYS A 57 -4.11 -10.24 -0.15
CA LYS A 57 -4.38 -9.95 -1.56
C LYS A 57 -5.40 -8.82 -1.64
N PHE A 58 -5.05 -7.75 -2.33
CA PHE A 58 -5.94 -6.64 -2.62
C PHE A 58 -6.27 -6.66 -4.11
N ASN A 59 -7.55 -6.86 -4.42
CA ASN A 59 -8.04 -6.84 -5.79
C ASN A 59 -8.28 -5.39 -6.20
N MET A 60 -7.53 -4.91 -7.19
CA MET A 60 -7.72 -3.59 -7.78
C MET A 60 -8.91 -3.59 -8.76
N PRO A 61 -9.54 -2.43 -8.99
CA PRO A 61 -10.72 -2.32 -9.84
C PRO A 61 -10.52 -2.82 -11.27
N GLU A 62 -9.29 -2.75 -11.79
CA GLU A 62 -8.94 -3.16 -13.16
C GLU A 62 -8.56 -4.65 -13.28
N GLY A 63 -8.74 -5.44 -12.21
CA GLY A 63 -8.50 -6.90 -12.23
C GLY A 63 -7.10 -7.32 -11.76
N ASP A 64 -6.18 -6.38 -11.57
CA ASP A 64 -4.87 -6.66 -11.01
C ASP A 64 -4.96 -6.97 -9.50
N THR A 65 -4.17 -7.95 -9.05
CA THR A 65 -4.08 -8.30 -7.63
C THR A 65 -2.73 -7.86 -7.09
N VAL A 66 -2.75 -6.98 -6.09
CA VAL A 66 -1.54 -6.58 -5.36
C VAL A 66 -1.46 -7.37 -4.07
N THR A 67 -0.33 -8.05 -3.85
CA THR A 67 -0.04 -8.70 -2.58
C THR A 67 0.58 -7.66 -1.65
N ILE A 68 -0.11 -7.37 -0.55
CA ILE A 68 0.38 -6.57 0.55
C ILE A 68 1.07 -7.52 1.53
N GLU A 69 2.39 -7.40 1.63
CA GLU A 69 3.23 -8.13 2.59
C GLU A 69 3.91 -7.11 3.51
N PHE A 70 4.08 -7.46 4.78
CA PHE A 70 4.80 -6.66 5.79
C PHE A 70 5.67 -7.53 6.69
#